data_AF-A0A5B7V5X2-F1
#
_entry.id   AF-A0A5B7V5X2-F1
#
_cell.length_a   1.000
_cell.length_b   1.000
_cell.length_c   1.000
_cell.angle_alpha   90.00
_cell.angle_beta   90.00
_cell.angle_gamma   90.00
#
_symmetry.space_group_name_H-M   'P 1'
#
loop_
_entity.id
_entity.type
_entity.pdbx_description
1 polymer ?
#
loop_
_entity_poly.entity_id
_entity_poly.type
_entity_poly.pdbx_seq_one_letter_code
_entity_poly.pdbx_strand_id
1 'polypeptide(L)'
;MSPADVAAHEAASYVRRPRRVLARFPAGGPRGSWPAEREAERLRREGVPAEVRMDLVSDSFLVVAEDHGKSKPELPRRPRGPHPYRAVAS
;
A
#
# COMPACT_ATOMS: atom_id res chain seq x y z
N MET A 1 1.99 2.00 -24.30
CA MET A 1 2.08 1.08 -23.13
C MET A 1 1.74 -0.31 -23.62
N SER A 2 2.57 -1.29 -23.28
CA SER A 2 2.31 -2.70 -23.59
C SER A 2 1.15 -3.23 -22.75
N PRO A 3 0.38 -4.22 -23.21
CA PRO A 3 -0.60 -4.93 -22.38
C PRO A 3 0.01 -5.47 -21.08
N ALA A 4 1.31 -5.81 -21.09
CA ALA A 4 2.05 -6.22 -19.90
C ALA A 4 2.27 -5.07 -18.90
N ASP A 5 2.46 -3.83 -19.39
CA ASP A 5 2.60 -2.64 -18.53
C ASP A 5 1.27 -2.29 -17.86
N VAL A 6 0.17 -2.41 -18.60
CA VAL A 6 -1.19 -2.19 -18.09
C VAL A 6 -1.53 -3.26 -17.05
N ALA A 7 -1.27 -4.54 -17.34
CA ALA A 7 -1.50 -5.63 -16.40
C ALA A 7 -0.59 -5.54 -15.16
N ALA A 8 0.64 -5.06 -15.28
CA ALA A 8 1.53 -4.83 -14.15
C ALA A 8 1.07 -3.63 -13.29
N HIS A 9 0.60 -2.55 -13.92
CA HIS A 9 0.03 -1.39 -13.24
C HIS A 9 -1.28 -1.75 -12.52
N GLU A 10 -2.12 -2.56 -13.18
CA GLU A 10 -3.39 -3.07 -12.65
C GLU A 10 -3.15 -4.07 -11.51
N ALA A 11 -2.24 -5.05 -11.68
CA ALA A 11 -1.88 -6.00 -10.62
C ALA A 11 -1.21 -5.30 -9.41
N ALA A 12 -0.39 -4.27 -9.63
CA ALA A 12 0.15 -3.43 -8.56
C ALA A 12 -0.95 -2.62 -7.85
N SER A 13 -2.00 -2.21 -8.56
CA SER A 13 -3.16 -1.52 -7.97
C SER A 13 -4.04 -2.45 -7.11
N TYR A 14 -4.10 -3.75 -7.42
CA TYR A 14 -4.96 -4.72 -6.72
C TYR A 14 -4.45 -5.23 -5.35
N VAL A 15 -3.18 -4.99 -4.99
CA VAL A 15 -2.62 -5.49 -3.72
C VAL A 15 -2.55 -4.42 -2.61
N ARG A 16 -2.92 -3.16 -2.91
CA ARG A 16 -2.99 -2.14 -1.87
C ARG A 16 -4.39 -2.13 -1.27
N ARG A 17 -4.60 -2.85 -0.17
CA ARG A 17 -5.87 -2.75 0.57
C ARG A 17 -6.16 -1.28 0.87
N PRO A 18 -7.42 -0.84 0.81
CA PRO A 18 -7.79 0.51 1.20
C PRO A 18 -7.27 0.77 2.62
N ARG A 19 -6.42 1.78 2.78
CA ARG A 19 -5.88 2.15 4.09
C ARG A 19 -7.02 2.56 4.99
N ARG A 20 -7.13 1.89 6.15
CA ARG A 20 -8.17 2.21 7.13
C ARG A 20 -7.86 3.55 7.79
N VAL A 21 -8.79 4.50 7.73
CA VAL A 21 -8.71 5.75 8.49
C VAL A 21 -9.04 5.44 9.96
N LEU A 22 -8.17 5.89 10.87
CA LEU A 22 -8.28 5.68 12.31
C LEU A 22 -8.77 6.95 13.02
N ALA A 23 -8.35 8.12 12.55
CA ALA A 23 -8.78 9.42 13.06
C ALA A 23 -8.70 10.51 11.98
N ARG A 24 -9.44 11.61 12.17
CA ARG A 24 -9.48 12.77 11.27
C ARG A 24 -9.36 14.07 12.07
N PHE A 25 -8.56 15.01 11.56
CA PHE A 25 -8.30 16.30 12.17
C PHE A 25 -8.42 17.41 11.10
N PRO A 26 -9.05 18.55 11.39
CA PRO A 26 -9.15 19.65 10.44
C PRO A 26 -7.76 20.28 10.20
N ALA A 27 -7.44 20.63 8.94
CA ALA A 27 -6.15 21.21 8.61
C ALA A 27 -6.02 22.70 8.98
N GLY A 28 -7.14 23.43 9.00
CA GLY A 28 -7.18 24.87 9.31
C GLY A 28 -7.00 25.27 10.78
N GLY A 29 -6.69 24.34 11.68
CA GLY A 29 -6.48 24.66 13.10
C GLY A 29 -5.13 25.36 13.36
N PRO A 30 -4.98 26.13 14.47
CA PRO A 30 -3.76 26.88 14.78
C PRO A 30 -2.51 26.02 15.01
N ARG A 31 -2.68 24.71 15.12
CA ARG A 31 -1.61 23.73 15.35
C ARG A 31 -1.25 22.91 14.10
N GLY A 32 -1.86 23.19 12.95
CA GLY A 32 -1.62 22.45 11.71
C GLY A 32 -1.78 20.94 11.88
N SER A 33 -0.80 20.17 11.41
CA SER A 33 -0.78 18.69 11.49
C SER A 33 -0.48 18.12 12.87
N TRP A 34 -0.02 18.94 13.82
CA TRP A 34 0.48 18.47 15.12
C TRP A 34 -0.49 17.55 15.88
N PRO A 35 -1.81 17.83 15.96
CA PRO A 35 -2.75 16.92 16.61
C PRO A 35 -2.80 15.53 15.96
N ALA A 36 -2.71 15.47 14.63
CA ALA A 36 -2.70 14.22 13.89
C ALA A 36 -1.39 13.45 14.09
N GLU A 37 -0.25 14.15 14.12
CA GLU A 37 1.07 13.56 14.38
C GLU A 37 1.15 12.93 15.76
N ARG A 38 0.62 13.62 16.78
CA ARG A 38 0.54 13.13 18.16
C ARG A 38 -0.30 11.87 18.27
N GLU A 39 -1.42 11.81 17.56
CA GLU A 39 -2.29 10.63 17.56
C GLU A 39 -1.63 9.45 16.83
N ALA A 40 -0.98 9.70 15.68
CA ALA A 40 -0.20 8.68 14.99
C ALA A 40 0.98 8.17 15.84
N GLU A 41 1.63 9.06 16.61
CA GLU A 41 2.66 8.66 17.57
C GLU A 41 2.10 7.79 18.71
N ARG A 42 0.96 8.18 19.30
CA ARG A 42 0.27 7.39 20.32
C ARG A 42 -0.06 5.98 19.81
N LEU A 43 -0.65 5.89 18.62
CA LEU A 43 -1.00 4.61 17.99
C LEU A 43 0.24 3.75 17.72
N ARG A 44 1.35 4.35 17.25
CA ARG A 44 2.61 3.62 17.05
C ARG A 44 3.19 3.10 18.37
N ARG A 45 3.10 3.87 19.45
CA ARG A 45 3.50 3.41 20.81
C ARG A 45 2.62 2.25 21.30
N GLU A 46 1.36 2.21 20.87
CA GLU A 46 0.42 1.11 21.12
C GLU A 46 0.59 -0.08 20.14
N GLY A 47 1.59 -0.03 19.25
CA GLY A 47 1.89 -1.09 18.29
C GLY A 47 1.05 -1.07 17.01
N VAL A 48 0.24 -0.03 16.80
CA VAL A 48 -0.51 0.16 15.56
C VAL A 48 0.33 0.97 14.58
N PRO A 49 0.71 0.40 13.42
CA PRO A 49 1.49 1.14 12.43
C PRO A 49 0.58 2.21 11.78
N ALA A 50 0.79 3.46 12.17
CA ALA A 50 -0.04 4.60 11.78
C ALA A 50 0.78 5.72 11.15
N GLU A 51 0.19 6.35 10.12
CA GLU A 51 0.76 7.50 9.40
C GLU A 51 -0.25 8.65 9.32
N VAL A 52 0.26 9.88 9.20
CA VAL A 52 -0.54 11.05 8.88
C VAL A 52 -0.53 11.27 7.36
N ARG A 53 -1.70 11.49 6.77
CA ARG A 53 -1.88 11.90 5.37
C ARG A 53 -2.76 13.13 5.29
N MET A 54 -2.47 14.00 4.33
CA MET A 54 -3.33 15.13 4.02
C MET A 54 -4.38 14.71 3.00
N ASP A 55 -5.65 14.90 3.35
CA ASP A 55 -6.78 14.86 2.42
C ASP A 55 -7.05 16.29 1.96
N LEU A 56 -6.68 16.56 0.70
CA LEU A 56 -6.84 17.87 0.08
C LEU A 56 -8.31 18.19 -0.22
N VAL A 57 -9.15 17.19 -0.45
CA VAL A 57 -10.56 17.41 -0.83
C VAL A 57 -11.35 17.87 0.37
N SER A 58 -11.11 17.28 1.54
CA SER A 58 -11.80 17.65 2.78
C SER A 58 -10.99 18.57 3.68
N ASP A 59 -9.85 19.09 3.21
CA ASP A 59 -8.90 19.91 3.98
C ASP A 59 -8.65 19.37 5.40
N SER A 60 -8.23 18.10 5.47
CA SER A 60 -8.08 17.40 6.74
C SER A 60 -6.82 16.55 6.79
N PHE A 61 -6.21 16.46 7.96
CA PHE A 61 -5.21 15.44 8.25
C PHE A 61 -5.91 14.16 8.69
N LEU A 62 -5.58 13.05 8.03
CA LEU A 62 -6.07 11.71 8.32
C LEU A 62 -4.96 10.91 8.97
N VAL A 63 -5.26 10.26 10.08
CA VAL A 63 -4.39 9.21 10.63
C VAL A 63 -4.86 7.89 10.04
N VAL A 64 -3.99 7.20 9.31
CA VAL A 64 -4.32 5.97 8.60
C VAL A 64 -3.45 4.81 9.08
N ALA A 65 -4.02 3.61 9.14
CA ALA A 65 -3.24 2.41 9.34
C ALA A 65 -2.37 2.13 8.10
N GLU A 66 -1.09 1.88 8.31
CA GLU A 66 -0.24 1.29 7.29
C GLU A 66 -0.61 -0.19 7.14
N ASP A 67 -1.13 -0.55 5.98
CA ASP A 67 -1.11 -1.94 5.56
C ASP A 67 0.26 -2.21 4.96
N HIS A 68 1.23 -2.63 5.80
CA HIS A 68 2.45 -3.23 5.30
C HIS A 68 2.03 -4.55 4.67
N GLY A 69 1.74 -4.52 3.37
CA GLY A 69 1.33 -5.69 2.60
C GLY A 69 2.37 -6.80 2.71
N LYS A 70 2.27 -7.64 3.75
CA LYS A 70 2.89 -8.95 3.75
C LYS A 70 2.00 -9.85 2.92
N SER A 71 2.15 -9.72 1.62
CA SER A 71 2.06 -10.85 0.71
C SER A 71 2.52 -10.37 -0.65
N LYS A 72 3.78 -10.65 -0.99
CA LYS A 72 4.03 -11.16 -2.33
C LYS A 72 3.12 -12.39 -2.42
N PRO A 73 2.05 -12.44 -3.25
CA PRO A 73 1.43 -13.72 -3.51
C PRO A 73 2.57 -14.56 -4.07
N GLU A 74 2.97 -15.59 -3.33
CA GLU A 74 3.92 -16.56 -3.85
C GLU A 74 3.22 -17.17 -5.07
N LEU A 75 3.56 -16.63 -6.25
CA LEU A 75 3.09 -17.15 -7.51
C LEU A 75 3.36 -18.65 -7.45
N PRO A 76 2.37 -19.53 -7.67
CA PRO A 76 2.63 -20.96 -7.66
C PRO A 76 3.81 -21.19 -8.59
N ARG A 77 4.90 -21.72 -8.04
CA ARG A 77 6.13 -21.99 -8.79
C ARG A 77 5.68 -22.86 -9.96
N ARG A 78 5.63 -22.30 -11.17
CA ARG A 78 5.33 -23.09 -12.37
C ARG A 78 6.31 -24.26 -12.32
N PRO A 79 5.83 -25.52 -12.40
CA PRO A 79 6.76 -26.62 -12.57
C PRO A 79 7.64 -26.27 -13.76
N ARG A 80 8.98 -26.30 -13.58
CA ARG A 80 9.92 -26.22 -14.69
C ARG A 80 9.72 -27.48 -15.53
N GLY A 81 8.68 -27.46 -16.37
CA GLY A 81 8.55 -28.41 -17.46
C GLY A 81 9.75 -28.22 -18.40
N PRO A 82 10.18 -29.28 -19.10
CA PRO A 82 11.26 -29.18 -20.07
C PRO A 82 10.94 -28.09 -21.10
N HIS A 83 11.94 -27.26 -21.41
CA HIS A 83 11.81 -26.20 -22.40
C HIS A 83 11.52 -26.86 -23.76
N PRO A 84 10.40 -26.54 -24.45
CA PRO A 84 9.93 -27.28 -25.64
C PRO A 84 10.85 -27.20 -26.87
N TYR A 85 12.02 -26.58 -26.77
CA TYR A 85 12.96 -26.43 -27.88
C TYR A 85 14.31 -27.13 -27.65
N ARG A 86 14.46 -27.97 -26.62
CA ARG A 86 15.70 -28.76 -26.40
C ARG A 86 15.58 -30.20 -26.90
N ALA A 87 15.08 -30.38 -28.12
CA ALA A 87 15.14 -31.63 -28.84
C ALA A 87 15.28 -31.36 -30.34
N VAL A 88 16.46 -30.87 -30.75
CA VAL A 88 17.00 -31.04 -32.11
C VAL A 88 18.49 -30.74 -32.08
N ALA A 89 19.30 -31.79 -31.96
CA ALA A 89 20.63 -31.90 -32.53
C ALA A 89 21.06 -33.36 -32.39
N SER A 90 20.88 -34.11 -33.48
CA SER A 90 21.62 -35.34 -33.76
C SER A 90 23.05 -35.03 -34.13
#